data_AF-A0A656KPG9-F1
#
_entry.id   AF-A0A656KPG9-F1
#
_cell.length_a   1.000
_cell.length_b   1.000
_cell.length_c   1.000
_cell.angle_alpha   90.00
_cell.angle_beta   90.00
_cell.angle_gamma   90.00
#
_symmetry.space_group_name_H-M   'P 1'
#
loop_
_entity.id
_entity.type
_entity.pdbx_description
1 polymer ?
#
loop_
_entity_poly.entity_id
_entity_poly.type
_entity_poly.pdbx_seq_one_letter_code
_entity_poly.pdbx_strand_id
1 'polypeptide(L)'
;MDCHTPISYNAYQVQVAAAEVYAITQRAAISSLNTCTFDRFPGETLFLGRIGGDYVGNPATYTYHYVMINSAGQFLAGLSRYEVDGGMDYAICKFGPNTRFISYTDSRRLNTNGDEPYYGSRH
;
A
#
# COMPACT_ATOMS: atom_id res chain seq x y z
N MET A 1 5.78 8.34 -3.51
CA MET A 1 5.19 7.00 -3.64
C MET A 1 4.77 6.84 -5.09
N ASP A 2 5.38 5.90 -5.78
CA ASP A 2 5.11 5.54 -7.18
C ASP A 2 4.49 4.15 -7.18
N CYS A 3 3.26 4.03 -7.67
CA CYS A 3 2.49 2.79 -7.64
C CYS A 3 2.48 2.06 -8.99
N HIS A 4 3.55 2.19 -9.77
CA HIS A 4 3.69 1.60 -11.12
C HIS A 4 2.63 2.14 -12.09
N THR A 5 2.21 3.39 -11.86
CA THR A 5 1.31 4.16 -12.72
C THR A 5 1.92 5.54 -12.96
N PRO A 6 1.44 6.33 -13.92
CA PRO A 6 1.89 7.70 -14.11
C PRO A 6 1.61 8.61 -12.89
N ILE A 7 0.68 8.23 -12.01
CA ILE A 7 0.38 8.98 -10.79
C ILE A 7 1.44 8.67 -9.72
N SER A 8 2.06 9.74 -9.23
CA SER A 8 2.92 9.70 -8.05
C SER A 8 2.34 10.55 -6.93
N TYR A 9 2.50 10.09 -5.70
CA TYR A 9 2.08 10.79 -4.49
C TYR A 9 3.30 11.31 -3.75
N ASN A 10 3.32 12.61 -3.43
CA ASN A 10 4.38 13.19 -2.63
C ASN A 10 4.22 12.82 -1.13
N ALA A 11 5.22 13.17 -0.31
CA ALA A 11 5.23 12.82 1.11
C ALA A 11 4.05 13.43 1.88
N TYR A 12 3.63 14.65 1.54
CA TYR A 12 2.50 15.31 2.19
C TYR A 12 1.18 14.58 1.91
N GLN A 13 0.92 14.20 0.65
CA GLN A 13 -0.29 13.46 0.28
C GLN A 13 -0.36 12.11 1.01
N VAL A 14 0.76 11.40 1.10
CA VAL A 14 0.83 10.13 1.85
C VAL A 14 0.58 10.35 3.34
N GLN A 15 1.14 11.41 3.93
CA GLN A 15 0.95 11.74 5.34
C GLN A 15 -0.50 12.07 5.67
N VAL A 16 -1.15 12.90 4.84
CA VAL A 16 -2.56 13.26 5.01
C VAL A 16 -3.43 12.01 4.91
N ALA A 17 -3.22 11.18 3.88
CA ALA A 17 -3.97 9.92 3.73
C ALA A 17 -3.77 8.98 4.93
N ALA A 18 -2.54 8.78 5.40
CA ALA A 18 -2.28 7.94 6.57
C ALA A 18 -2.98 8.46 7.84
N ALA A 19 -2.98 9.78 8.05
CA ALA A 19 -3.67 10.42 9.17
C ALA A 19 -5.19 10.26 9.08
N GLU A 20 -5.78 10.35 7.88
CA GLU A 20 -7.20 10.11 7.65
C GLU A 20 -7.59 8.66 7.98
N VAL A 21 -6.80 7.69 7.53
CA VAL A 21 -7.02 6.28 7.85
C VAL A 21 -6.96 6.03 9.34
N TYR A 22 -5.95 6.58 10.02
CA TYR A 22 -5.84 6.48 11.47
C TYR A 22 -7.03 7.13 12.20
N ALA A 23 -7.49 8.29 11.72
CA ALA A 23 -8.68 8.92 12.29
C ALA A 23 -9.93 8.03 12.16
N ILE A 24 -10.04 7.24 11.07
CA ILE A 24 -11.13 6.27 10.90
C ILE A 24 -10.97 5.08 11.85
N THR A 25 -9.75 4.57 12.09
CA THR A 25 -9.53 3.47 13.05
C THR A 25 -9.90 3.85 14.48
N GLN A 26 -9.79 5.12 14.83
CA GLN A 26 -10.19 5.64 16.15
C GLN A 26 -11.71 5.87 16.31
N ARG A 27 -12.46 5.80 15.21
CA ARG A 27 -13.93 5.95 15.21
C ARG A 27 -14.59 4.57 15.21
N ALA A 28 -15.87 4.50 15.60
CA ALA A 28 -16.68 3.29 15.45
C ALA A 28 -16.90 2.85 13.97
N ALA A 29 -16.31 3.57 13.00
CA ALA A 29 -16.40 3.31 11.56
C ALA A 29 -15.26 2.41 11.05
N ILE A 30 -14.55 1.68 11.92
CA ILE A 30 -13.44 0.80 11.54
C ILE A 30 -13.84 -0.25 10.49
N SER A 31 -15.11 -0.65 10.44
CA SER A 31 -15.67 -1.56 9.44
C SER A 31 -15.63 -1.01 8.01
N SER A 32 -15.37 0.29 7.83
CA SER A 32 -15.20 0.91 6.50
C SER A 32 -13.78 0.76 5.94
N LEU A 33 -12.83 0.30 6.76
CA LEU A 33 -11.45 0.07 6.33
C LEU A 33 -11.25 -1.40 5.98
N ASN A 34 -10.52 -1.63 4.88
CA ASN A 34 -10.03 -2.97 4.58
C ASN A 34 -8.90 -3.29 5.56
N THR A 35 -8.97 -4.44 6.20
CA THR A 35 -7.88 -4.97 7.03
C THR A 35 -7.11 -6.02 6.25
N CYS A 36 -5.80 -6.11 6.49
CA CYS A 36 -4.96 -7.13 5.89
C CYS A 36 -3.87 -7.59 6.85
N THR A 37 -3.25 -8.71 6.51
CA THR A 37 -2.00 -9.16 7.10
C THR A 37 -0.87 -8.91 6.12
N PHE A 38 0.32 -8.65 6.63
CA PHE A 38 1.52 -8.54 5.82
C PHE A 38 2.62 -9.33 6.51
N ASP A 39 3.19 -10.32 5.83
CA ASP A 39 4.12 -11.30 6.41
C ASP A 39 5.31 -10.67 7.13
N ARG A 40 5.67 -9.45 6.73
CA ARG A 40 6.75 -8.66 7.33
C ARG A 40 6.41 -8.08 8.70
N PHE A 41 5.14 -7.86 8.98
CA PHE A 41 4.63 -7.40 10.27
C PHE A 41 3.67 -8.47 10.83
N PRO A 42 4.18 -9.69 11.11
CA PRO A 42 3.34 -10.78 11.56
C PRO A 42 2.76 -10.43 12.94
N GLY A 43 1.44 -10.49 13.07
CA GLY A 43 0.72 -10.14 14.30
C GLY A 43 0.31 -8.68 14.40
N GLU A 44 0.68 -7.81 13.45
CA GLU A 44 0.10 -6.47 13.37
C GLU A 44 -1.25 -6.50 12.65
N THR A 45 -2.23 -5.79 13.20
CA THR A 45 -3.46 -5.48 12.46
C THR A 45 -3.18 -4.29 11.57
N LEU A 46 -3.26 -4.51 10.26
CA LEU A 46 -2.95 -3.50 9.26
C LEU A 46 -4.24 -2.99 8.63
N PHE A 47 -4.26 -1.69 8.38
CA PHE A 47 -5.41 -0.98 7.82
C PHE A 47 -5.01 -0.37 6.48
N LEU A 48 -5.86 -0.59 5.48
CA LEU A 48 -5.72 -0.02 4.15
C LEU A 48 -6.72 1.11 3.97
N GLY A 49 -6.22 2.28 3.54
CA GLY A 49 -7.06 3.36 3.06
C GLY A 49 -6.70 3.79 1.67
N ARG A 50 -7.72 4.05 0.86
CA ARG A 50 -7.54 4.46 -0.53
C ARG A 50 -7.03 5.90 -0.57
N ILE A 51 -5.90 6.11 -1.24
CA ILE A 51 -5.35 7.45 -1.54
C ILE A 51 -5.70 7.91 -2.95
N GLY A 52 -6.03 6.98 -3.85
CA GLY A 52 -6.45 7.31 -5.21
C GLY A 52 -6.57 6.09 -6.11
N GLY A 53 -6.34 6.30 -7.40
CA GLY A 53 -6.31 5.26 -8.41
C GLY A 53 -6.23 5.86 -9.81
N ASP A 54 -5.85 5.04 -10.78
CA ASP A 54 -5.74 5.42 -12.18
C ASP A 54 -6.07 4.25 -13.10
N TYR A 55 -6.37 4.56 -14.36
CA TYR A 55 -6.51 3.55 -15.40
C TYR A 55 -5.15 3.25 -16.04
N VAL A 56 -4.74 1.98 -16.02
CA VAL A 56 -3.48 1.54 -16.62
C VAL A 56 -3.78 0.89 -17.96
N GLY A 57 -3.33 1.52 -19.05
CA GLY A 57 -3.65 1.10 -20.43
C GLY A 57 -3.16 -0.30 -20.84
N ASN A 58 -2.19 -0.86 -20.12
CA ASN A 58 -1.76 -2.26 -20.25
C ASN A 58 -1.50 -2.80 -18.83
N PRO A 59 -2.38 -3.64 -18.25
CA PRO A 59 -3.31 -4.56 -18.91
C PRO A 59 -4.74 -4.04 -19.14
N ALA A 60 -4.94 -2.73 -19.33
CA ALA A 60 -6.26 -2.12 -19.56
C ALA A 60 -7.22 -2.26 -18.36
N THR A 61 -6.68 -2.13 -17.13
CA THR A 61 -7.42 -2.24 -15.88
C THR A 61 -7.36 -0.95 -15.06
N TYR A 62 -8.40 -0.70 -14.27
CA TYR A 62 -8.33 0.30 -13.22
C TYR A 62 -7.48 -0.22 -12.05
N THR A 63 -6.55 0.60 -11.59
CA THR A 63 -5.67 0.32 -10.47
C THR A 63 -6.00 1.27 -9.32
N TYR A 64 -6.28 0.72 -8.15
CA TYR A 64 -6.54 1.48 -6.93
C TYR A 64 -5.26 1.61 -6.11
N HIS A 65 -4.99 2.78 -5.55
CA HIS A 65 -3.83 3.03 -4.71
C HIS A 65 -4.23 3.18 -3.25
N TYR A 66 -3.46 2.56 -2.36
CA TYR A 66 -3.72 2.52 -0.93
C TYR A 66 -2.48 2.91 -0.13
N VAL A 67 -2.72 3.47 1.05
CA VAL A 67 -1.75 3.54 2.14
C VAL A 67 -2.06 2.44 3.16
N MET A 68 -1.01 1.81 3.68
CA MET A 68 -1.07 0.80 4.73
C MET A 68 -0.53 1.41 6.03
N ILE A 69 -1.32 1.33 7.09
CA ILE A 69 -0.92 1.74 8.44
C ILE A 69 -1.11 0.59 9.44
N ASN A 70 -0.44 0.66 10.58
CA ASN A 70 -0.77 -0.19 11.74
C ASN A 70 -1.73 0.50 12.72
N SER A 71 -2.09 -0.20 13.79
CA SER A 71 -2.98 0.30 14.86
C SER A 71 -2.42 1.50 15.63
N ALA A 72 -1.11 1.76 15.55
CA ALA A 72 -0.48 2.94 16.13
C ALA A 72 -0.53 4.17 15.18
N GLY A 73 -1.12 4.03 13.99
CA GLY A 73 -1.17 5.10 12.99
C GLY A 73 0.12 5.28 12.21
N GLN A 74 1.08 4.35 12.33
CA GLN A 74 2.33 4.43 11.60
C GLN A 74 2.12 3.96 10.17
N PHE A 75 2.54 4.79 9.22
CA PHE A 75 2.60 4.42 7.81
C PHE A 75 3.69 3.37 7.57
N LEU A 76 3.34 2.28 6.88
CA LEU A 76 4.24 1.16 6.62
C LEU A 76 4.57 1.02 5.12
N ALA A 77 3.55 1.07 4.26
CA ALA A 77 3.71 0.82 2.83
C ALA A 77 2.60 1.46 2.00
N GLY A 78 2.88 1.59 0.70
CA GLY A 78 1.88 1.87 -0.32
C GLY A 78 1.58 0.60 -1.11
N LEU A 79 0.33 0.44 -1.52
CA LEU A 79 -0.10 -0.68 -2.36
C LEU A 79 -0.88 -0.19 -3.58
N SER A 80 -0.66 -0.83 -4.72
CA SER A 80 -1.61 -0.85 -5.82
C SER A 80 -2.43 -2.14 -5.75
N ARG A 81 -3.71 -2.03 -6.09
CA ARG A 81 -4.63 -3.16 -6.23
C ARG A 81 -5.24 -3.09 -7.63
N TYR A 82 -5.11 -4.15 -8.41
CA TYR A 82 -5.56 -4.22 -9.79
C TYR A 82 -6.10 -5.60 -10.11
N GLU A 83 -6.88 -5.71 -11.19
CA GLU A 83 -7.45 -6.98 -11.65
C GLU A 83 -6.52 -7.58 -12.72
N VAL A 84 -6.23 -8.88 -12.59
CA VAL A 84 -5.51 -9.69 -13.60
C VAL A 84 -6.21 -11.04 -13.71
N ASP A 85 -6.58 -11.43 -14.92
CA ASP A 85 -7.17 -12.74 -15.23
C ASP A 85 -8.38 -13.12 -14.35
N GLY A 86 -9.19 -12.12 -13.97
CA GLY A 86 -10.38 -12.29 -13.11
C GLY A 86 -10.08 -12.41 -11.61
N GLY A 87 -8.81 -12.28 -11.21
CA GLY A 87 -8.35 -12.21 -9.83
C GLY A 87 -7.93 -10.80 -9.43
N MET A 88 -8.04 -10.49 -8.14
CA MET A 88 -7.51 -9.24 -7.58
C MET A 88 -6.08 -9.47 -7.09
N ASP A 89 -5.14 -8.72 -7.63
CA ASP A 89 -3.73 -8.78 -7.26
C ASP A 89 -3.29 -7.47 -6.58
N TYR A 90 -2.18 -7.54 -5.84
CA TYR A 90 -1.60 -6.41 -5.11
C TYR A 90 -0.11 -6.28 -5.40
N ALA A 91 0.34 -5.05 -5.67
CA ALA A 91 1.77 -4.75 -5.79
C ALA A 91 2.18 -3.62 -4.84
N ILE A 92 3.39 -3.69 -4.32
CA ILE A 92 3.94 -2.67 -3.42
C ILE A 92 4.41 -1.47 -4.24
N CYS A 93 4.00 -0.27 -3.82
CA CYS A 93 4.45 0.99 -4.41
C CYS A 93 5.91 1.29 -4.00
N LYS A 94 6.67 1.90 -4.89
CA LYS A 94 8.05 2.34 -4.67
C LYS A 94 8.10 3.70 -3.95
N PHE A 95 9.13 3.88 -3.12
CA PHE A 95 9.41 5.14 -2.43
C PHE A 95 10.78 5.68 -2.86
N GLY A 96 10.87 6.99 -3.00
CA GLY A 96 12.14 7.66 -3.25
C GLY A 96 12.97 7.79 -1.96
N PRO A 97 14.28 8.09 -2.06
CA PRO A 97 15.19 8.16 -0.93
C PRO A 97 14.87 9.27 0.10
N ASN A 98 14.02 10.23 -0.23
CA ASN A 98 13.71 11.38 0.63
C ASN A 98 12.39 11.26 1.42
N THR A 99 11.76 10.08 1.43
CA THR A 99 10.53 9.85 2.21
C THR A 99 10.89 9.42 3.65
N ARG A 100 10.76 10.32 4.62
CA ARG A 100 11.09 10.12 6.06
C ARG A 100 10.03 9.30 6.83
N PHE A 101 9.51 8.24 6.24
CA PHE A 101 8.68 7.27 6.96
C PHE A 101 9.53 6.03 7.22
N ILE A 102 9.12 5.12 8.11
CA ILE A 102 9.71 3.78 8.19
C ILE A 102 9.39 3.15 6.83
N SER A 103 10.27 3.33 5.86
CA SER A 103 9.95 3.01 4.49
C SER A 103 10.01 1.50 4.34
N TYR A 104 9.29 0.95 3.35
CA TYR A 104 9.48 -0.43 2.93
C TYR A 104 10.98 -0.76 2.73
N THR A 105 11.78 0.20 2.28
CA THR A 105 13.25 0.10 2.15
C THR A 105 13.98 -0.11 3.47
N ASP A 106 13.53 0.52 4.55
CA ASP A 106 14.10 0.32 5.90
C ASP A 106 13.65 -1.03 6.47
N SER A 107 12.44 -1.47 6.12
CA SER A 107 11.92 -2.79 6.49
C SER A 107 12.63 -3.94 5.75
N ARG A 108 13.18 -3.71 4.54
CA ARG A 108 13.97 -4.70 3.75
C ARG A 108 15.17 -5.29 4.47
N ARG A 109 15.67 -4.61 5.51
CA ARG A 109 16.72 -5.16 6.39
C ARG A 109 16.27 -6.39 7.18
N LEU A 110 14.97 -6.68 7.23
CA LEU A 110 14.39 -7.81 7.95
C LEU A 110 14.35 -9.11 7.13
N ASN A 111 14.76 -9.13 5.84
CA ASN A 111 14.82 -10.32 4.95
C ASN A 111 13.64 -11.29 5.13
N THR A 112 12.46 -10.92 4.61
CA THR A 112 11.24 -11.73 4.74
C THR A 112 10.80 -12.26 3.37
N ASN A 113 10.15 -13.43 3.31
CA ASN A 113 9.76 -14.10 2.07
C ASN A 113 8.94 -13.22 1.08
N GLY A 114 8.25 -12.18 1.56
CA GLY A 114 7.51 -11.21 0.74
C GLY A 114 8.37 -10.15 0.00
N ASP A 115 9.70 -10.21 0.10
CA ASP A 115 10.62 -9.29 -0.60
C ASP A 115 10.83 -9.64 -2.08
N GLU A 116 10.44 -10.86 -2.50
CA GLU A 116 10.45 -11.19 -3.92
C GLU A 116 9.44 -10.31 -4.66
N PRO A 117 9.87 -9.59 -5.72
CA PRO A 117 8.91 -8.93 -6.58
C PRO A 117 8.09 -10.04 -7.25
N TYR A 118 6.85 -10.23 -6.80
CA TYR A 118 5.83 -10.94 -7.56
C TYR A 118 5.54 -10.11 -8.82
N TYR A 119 6.43 -10.22 -9.80
CA TYR A 119 6.08 -9.92 -11.17
C TYR A 119 5.10 -11.02 -11.58
N GLY A 120 3.82 -10.67 -11.68
CA GLY A 120 2.84 -11.45 -12.43
C GLY A 120 3.25 -11.51 -13.91
N SER A 121 4.27 -12.31 -14.21
CA SER A 121 4.67 -12.73 -15.55
C SER A 121 5.67 -13.89 -15.48
N ARG A 122 5.18 -15.03 -15.02
CA ARG A 122 5.66 -16.31 -15.52
C ARG A 122 4.45 -17.21 -15.75
N HIS A 123 3.83 -17.07 -16.92
CA HIS A 123 3.51 -18.16 -17.83
C HIS A 123 3.18 -17.60 -19.21
#